data_AF-A0A0C3Q5Z2-F1
#
_entry.id   AF-A0A0C3Q5Z2-F1
#
_cell.length_a   1.000
_cell.length_b   1.000
_cell.length_c   1.000
_cell.angle_alpha   90.00
_cell.angle_beta   90.00
_cell.angle_gamma   90.00
#
_symmetry.space_group_name_H-M   'P 1'
#
loop_
_entity.id
_entity.type
_entity.pdbx_description
1 polymer ?
#
loop_
_entity_poly.entity_id
_entity_poly.type
_entity_poly.pdbx_seq_one_letter_code
_entity_poly.pdbx_strand_id
1 'polypeptide(L)'
;MADLTLSDDIVFDGSGGADKFIRGVRKAAFQAGKHNDDAWCAGFASTCLEGPAFLFYEKLGEDVQNSWKLLRSKLVEQFPITKSGSQS
;
A
#
# COMPACT_ATOMS: atom_id res chain seq x y z
N MET A 1 -10.03 1.74 28.51
CA MET A 1 -9.00 1.98 27.49
C MET A 1 -9.50 1.32 26.23
N ALA A 2 -9.77 2.10 25.17
CA ALA A 2 -10.24 1.52 23.92
C ALA A 2 -9.19 0.52 23.45
N ASP A 3 -9.62 -0.72 23.26
CA ASP A 3 -8.87 -1.77 22.61
C ASP A 3 -8.64 -1.30 21.17
N LEU A 4 -7.52 -0.58 20.98
CA LEU A 4 -7.01 -0.18 19.67
C LEU A 4 -6.38 -1.44 19.08
N THR A 5 -7.21 -2.40 18.68
CA THR A 5 -6.82 -3.30 17.62
C THR A 5 -6.58 -2.39 16.43
N LEU A 6 -5.31 -1.99 16.24
CA LEU A 6 -4.84 -1.43 14.98
C LEU A 6 -5.18 -2.52 13.96
N SER A 7 -6.37 -2.39 13.37
CA SER A 7 -6.83 -2.95 12.11
C SER A 7 -5.98 -4.09 11.60
N ASP A 8 -6.54 -5.32 11.58
CA ASP A 8 -6.06 -6.49 10.82
C ASP A 8 -4.81 -6.17 10.00
N ASP A 9 -3.63 -6.62 10.47
CA ASP A 9 -2.32 -6.26 9.91
C ASP A 9 -2.43 -6.12 8.39
N ILE A 10 -2.40 -4.87 7.91
CA ILE A 10 -2.50 -4.61 6.48
C ILE A 10 -1.27 -5.26 5.88
N VAL A 11 -1.47 -6.35 5.15
CA VAL A 11 -0.41 -7.10 4.48
C VAL A 11 -0.73 -7.16 2.99
N PHE A 12 0.27 -6.88 2.16
CA PHE A 12 0.17 -6.93 0.71
C PHE A 12 1.35 -7.69 0.12
N ASP A 13 1.06 -8.87 -0.42
CA ASP A 13 2.03 -9.76 -1.08
C ASP A 13 2.14 -9.52 -2.60
N GLY A 14 1.21 -8.77 -3.18
CA GLY A 14 1.13 -8.53 -4.63
C GLY A 14 0.34 -9.56 -5.43
N SER A 15 -0.38 -10.49 -4.78
CA SER A 15 -1.21 -11.52 -5.44
C SER A 15 -2.52 -10.99 -6.04
N GLY A 16 -2.87 -9.72 -5.77
CA GLY A 16 -4.08 -9.07 -6.27
C GLY A 16 -3.88 -7.59 -6.58
N GLY A 17 -4.97 -6.91 -6.90
CA GLY A 17 -4.96 -5.48 -7.15
C GLY A 17 -4.52 -4.66 -5.94
N ALA A 18 -3.73 -3.62 -6.18
CA ALA A 18 -3.27 -2.70 -5.14
C ALA A 18 -4.38 -1.85 -4.50
N ASP A 19 -5.62 -1.89 -5.01
CA ASP A 19 -6.73 -1.02 -4.57
C ASP A 19 -7.11 -1.25 -3.10
N LYS A 20 -7.21 -2.51 -2.67
CA LYS A 20 -7.55 -2.87 -1.28
C LYS A 20 -6.45 -2.42 -0.32
N PHE A 21 -5.18 -2.64 -0.71
CA PHE A 21 -4.02 -2.20 0.04
C PHE A 21 -3.98 -0.67 0.20
N ILE A 22 -4.10 0.08 -0.90
CA ILE A 22 -4.11 1.54 -0.90
C ILE A 22 -5.26 2.10 -0.06
N ARG A 23 -6.45 1.46 -0.11
CA ARG A 23 -7.58 1.82 0.76
C ARG A 23 -7.26 1.59 2.24
N GLY A 24 -6.60 0.48 2.56
CA GLY A 24 -6.14 0.15 3.92
C GLY A 24 -5.22 1.24 4.47
N VAL A 25 -4.13 1.55 3.75
CA VAL A 25 -3.18 2.60 4.14
C VAL A 25 -3.87 3.95 4.36
N ARG A 26 -4.79 4.34 3.48
CA ARG A 26 -5.55 5.59 3.64
C ARG A 26 -6.42 5.62 4.89
N LYS A 27 -7.04 4.50 5.26
CA LYS A 27 -7.83 4.40 6.49
C LYS A 27 -6.94 4.51 7.73
N ALA A 28 -5.82 3.79 7.75
CA ALA A 28 -4.85 3.86 8.84
C ALA A 28 -4.30 5.29 9.00
N ALA A 29 -3.92 5.93 7.89
CA ALA A 29 -3.45 7.31 7.90
C ALA A 29 -4.54 8.29 8.38
N PHE A 30 -5.80 8.09 8.00
CA PHE A 30 -6.90 8.92 8.50
C PHE A 30 -7.12 8.76 10.01
N GLN A 31 -7.14 7.52 10.51
CA GLN A 31 -7.26 7.23 11.95
C GLN A 31 -6.10 7.80 12.77
N ALA A 32 -4.89 7.82 12.21
CA ALA A 32 -3.71 8.41 12.83
C ALA A 32 -3.62 9.95 12.69
N GLY A 33 -4.54 10.60 11.96
CA GLY A 33 -4.46 12.03 11.66
C GLY A 33 -3.34 12.41 10.67
N LYS A 34 -2.82 11.42 9.92
CA LYS A 34 -1.68 11.50 9.00
C LYS A 34 -2.05 11.40 7.52
N HIS A 35 -3.33 11.48 7.18
CA HIS A 35 -3.82 11.33 5.79
C HIS A 35 -3.24 12.34 4.77
N ASN A 36 -2.68 13.47 5.22
CA ASN A 36 -1.99 14.46 4.38
C ASN A 36 -0.46 14.38 4.46
N ASP A 37 0.08 13.49 5.30
CA ASP A 37 1.51 13.31 5.53
C ASP A 37 2.03 12.22 4.57
N ASP A 38 2.54 12.64 3.41
CA ASP A 38 2.93 11.75 2.31
C ASP A 38 4.07 10.79 2.72
N ALA A 39 5.07 11.30 3.43
CA ALA A 39 6.21 10.51 3.91
C ALA A 39 5.78 9.51 4.99
N TRP A 40 4.90 9.93 5.92
CA TRP A 40 4.34 9.01 6.91
C TRP A 40 3.57 7.87 6.24
N CYS A 41 2.73 8.18 5.24
CA CYS A 41 1.99 7.16 4.51
C CYS A 41 2.92 6.19 3.77
N ALA A 42 4.03 6.68 3.20
CA ALA A 42 5.02 5.85 2.52
C ALA A 42 5.72 4.90 3.49
N GLY A 43 6.17 5.43 4.63
CA GLY A 43 6.80 4.64 5.69
C GLY A 43 5.86 3.60 6.30
N PHE A 44 4.59 3.94 6.52
CA PHE A 44 3.61 2.96 6.97
C PHE A 44 3.31 1.89 5.89
N ALA A 45 3.18 2.31 4.63
CA ALA A 45 2.94 1.36 3.55
C ALA A 45 4.09 0.35 3.39
N SER A 46 5.34 0.75 3.56
CA SER A 46 6.50 -0.14 3.41
C SER A 46 6.53 -1.25 4.46
N THR A 47 6.05 -0.99 5.69
CA THR A 47 5.94 -2.03 6.74
C THR A 47 4.90 -3.10 6.44
N CYS A 48 4.01 -2.84 5.49
CA CYS A 48 2.89 -3.71 5.13
C CYS A 48 3.19 -4.58 3.89
N LEU A 49 4.34 -4.41 3.24
CA LEU A 49 4.69 -5.14 2.03
C LEU A 49 5.39 -6.45 2.37
N GLU A 50 5.00 -7.52 1.69
CA GLU A 50 5.70 -8.80 1.77
C GLU A 50 5.83 -9.44 0.39
N GLY A 51 6.57 -10.56 0.32
CA GLY A 51 6.67 -11.39 -0.87
C GLY A 51 7.05 -10.60 -2.14
N PRO A 52 6.38 -10.86 -3.28
CA PRO A 52 6.60 -10.15 -4.54
C PRO A 52 6.48 -8.62 -4.44
N ALA A 53 5.54 -8.09 -3.64
CA ALA A 53 5.37 -6.65 -3.47
C ALA A 53 6.55 -5.99 -2.74
N PHE A 54 7.10 -6.65 -1.71
CA PHE A 54 8.32 -6.19 -1.04
C PHE A 54 9.52 -6.17 -1.99
N LEU A 55 9.74 -7.25 -2.75
CA LEU A 55 10.85 -7.31 -3.72
C LEU A 55 10.72 -6.29 -4.85
N PHE A 56 9.51 -5.90 -5.21
CA PHE A 56 9.26 -4.80 -6.14
C PHE A 56 9.64 -3.45 -5.51
N TYR A 57 9.22 -3.20 -4.27
CA TYR A 57 9.53 -1.97 -3.53
C TYR A 57 11.03 -1.72 -3.39
N GLU A 58 11.81 -2.74 -3.02
CA GLU A 58 13.27 -2.63 -2.86
C GLU A 58 14.02 -2.22 -4.14
N LYS A 59 13.40 -2.39 -5.32
CA LYS A 59 13.98 -2.00 -6.62
C LYS A 59 13.67 -0.56 -7.01
N LEU A 60 12.77 0.11 -6.30
CA LEU A 60 12.38 1.49 -6.58
C LEU A 60 13.44 2.45 -6.05
N GLY A 61 13.57 3.62 -6.69
CA GLY A 61 14.42 4.69 -6.22
C GLY A 61 13.96 5.24 -4.86
N GLU A 62 14.91 5.82 -4.11
CA GLU A 62 14.66 6.41 -2.79
C GLU A 62 13.57 7.51 -2.84
N ASP A 63 13.49 8.24 -3.94
CA ASP A 63 12.44 9.24 -4.20
C ASP A 63 11.04 8.63 -4.24
N VAL A 64 10.91 7.45 -4.85
CA VAL A 64 9.65 6.70 -4.92
C VAL A 64 9.33 6.04 -3.58
N GLN A 65 10.34 5.44 -2.93
CA GLN A 65 10.16 4.76 -1.64
C GLN A 65 9.68 5.73 -0.53
N ASN A 66 10.13 6.98 -0.56
CA ASN A 66 9.77 8.00 0.44
C ASN A 66 8.54 8.85 0.09
N SER A 67 7.93 8.64 -1.09
CA SER A 67 6.72 9.38 -1.48
C SER A 67 5.54 8.46 -1.70
N TRP A 68 4.52 8.59 -0.86
CA TRP A 68 3.30 7.78 -0.99
C TRP A 68 2.59 8.05 -2.32
N LYS A 69 2.61 9.29 -2.80
CA LYS A 69 2.06 9.67 -4.10
C LYS A 69 2.73 8.93 -5.26
N LEU A 70 4.06 8.77 -5.24
CA LEU A 70 4.80 8.04 -6.27
C LEU A 70 4.65 6.53 -6.08
N LEU A 71 4.84 6.04 -4.85
CA LEU A 71 4.73 4.63 -4.51
C LEU A 71 3.38 4.04 -4.90
N ARG A 72 2.26 4.68 -4.55
CA ARG A 72 0.93 4.18 -4.93
C ARG A 72 0.72 4.12 -6.44
N SER A 73 1.35 5.01 -7.21
CA SER A 73 1.29 4.96 -8.67
C SER A 73 2.02 3.73 -9.21
N LYS A 74 3.21 3.45 -8.67
CA LYS A 74 4.01 2.27 -9.04
C LYS A 74 3.37 0.96 -8.62
N LEU A 75 2.72 0.93 -7.46
CA LEU A 75 1.95 -0.23 -7.02
C LEU A 75 0.75 -0.52 -7.95
N VAL A 76 0.02 0.50 -8.40
CA VAL A 76 -1.10 0.31 -9.35
C VAL A 76 -0.60 -0.14 -10.73
N GLU A 77 0.55 0.36 -11.19
CA GLU A 77 1.18 -0.05 -12.44
C GLU A 77 1.61 -1.52 -12.40
N GLN A 78 2.26 -1.94 -11.30
CA GLN A 78 2.79 -3.30 -11.14
C GLN A 78 1.72 -4.33 -10.77
N PHE A 79 0.74 -3.93 -9.95
CA PHE A 79 -0.31 -4.79 -9.40
C PHE A 79 -1.70 -4.24 -9.74
N PRO A 80 -2.09 -4.24 -11.03
CA PRO A 80 -3.39 -3.74 -11.46
C PRO A 80 -4.52 -4.62 -10.95
N ILE A 81 -5.73 -4.06 -10.85
CA ILE A 81 -6.93 -4.84 -10.58
C ILE A 81 -7.10 -5.83 -11.73
N THR A 82 -6.93 -7.12 -11.45
CA THR A 82 -7.22 -8.16 -12.43
C THR A 82 -8.70 -8.06 -12.79
N LYS A 83 -9.01 -7.62 -14.02
CA LYS A 83 -10.36 -7.75 -14.55
C LYS A 83 -10.60 -9.25 -14.76
N SER A 84 -11.22 -9.92 -13.78
CA SER A 84 -11.86 -11.20 -14.05
C SER A 84 -13.04 -10.94 -15.00
N GLY A 85 -12.78 -10.96 -16.30
CA GLY A 85 -13.79 -10.67 -17.31
C GLY A 85 -13.24 -10.48 -18.72
N SER A 86 -12.54 -11.47 -19.26
CA SER A 86 -12.44 -11.71 -20.70
C SER A 86 -12.03 -13.16 -20.95
N GLN A 87 -12.98 -14.07 -20.80
CA GLN A 87 -13.08 -15.21 -21.71
C GLN A 87 -14.53 -15.23 -22.19
N SER A 88 -14.74 -14.63 -23.36
CA SER A 88 -15.83 -14.97 -24.28
C SER A 88 -15.24 -15.82 -25.38
#